data_AF-A0A1V5B9U4-F1
#
_entry.id   AF-A0A1V5B9U4-F1
#
_cell.length_a   1.000
_cell.length_b   1.000
_cell.length_c   1.000
_cell.angle_alpha   90.00
_cell.angle_beta   90.00
_cell.angle_gamma   90.00
#
_symmetry.space_group_name_H-M   'P 1'
#
loop_
_entity.id
_entity.type
_entity.pdbx_description
1 polymer ?
#
loop_
_entity_poly.entity_id
_entity_poly.type
_entity_poly.pdbx_seq_one_letter_code
_entity_poly.pdbx_strand_id
1 'polypeptide(L)'
;MSREIVLIGRSNVGKSTLFWQLTGKKVRIGKRPGITQYPFKAKVGDVYYVDMPGYGFMLKATRAVQEKTKDLIVHYFEQNAPEILLAIQVIDAASFLDIADRWEGRGEVPFEIELWQFLEDMGLDVVLAANKMDRIAKVDVDGALDLIGDRLGMMPPWTQWTDRIAPISAKRGQIQPLRDIIGKKLSDKAKEG
;
A
#
# COMPACT_ATOMS: atom_id res chain seq x y z
N MET A 1 -8.00 -17.75 14.63
CA MET A 1 -7.02 -16.78 14.12
C MET A 1 -7.71 -15.94 13.07
N SER A 2 -7.70 -14.62 13.20
CA SER A 2 -8.16 -13.74 12.14
C SER A 2 -7.21 -13.87 10.95
N ARG A 3 -7.71 -13.69 9.74
CA ARG A 3 -6.91 -13.61 8.52
C ARG A 3 -7.04 -12.20 7.97
N GLU A 4 -5.94 -11.48 7.84
CA GLU A 4 -5.95 -10.05 7.50
C GLU A 4 -5.30 -9.75 6.15
N ILE A 5 -5.91 -8.83 5.40
CA ILE A 5 -5.29 -8.12 4.29
C ILE A 5 -5.16 -6.65 4.71
N VAL A 6 -3.93 -6.17 4.82
CA VAL A 6 -3.63 -4.86 5.40
C VAL A 6 -3.26 -3.87 4.31
N LEU A 7 -4.00 -2.78 4.18
CA LEU A 7 -3.70 -1.68 3.28
C LEU A 7 -2.93 -0.59 4.04
N ILE A 8 -1.77 -0.20 3.53
CA ILE A 8 -0.92 0.86 4.08
C ILE A 8 -0.43 1.77 2.96
N GLY A 9 -0.16 3.05 3.26
CA GLY A 9 0.29 4.02 2.26
C GLY A 9 0.10 5.46 2.71
N ARG A 10 0.64 6.41 1.93
CA ARG A 10 0.53 7.84 2.25
C ARG A 10 -0.91 8.32 2.31
N SER A 11 -1.12 9.45 2.97
CA SER A 11 -2.41 10.13 2.89
C SER A 11 -2.69 10.55 1.45
N ASN A 12 -3.95 10.45 1.01
CA ASN A 12 -4.41 10.85 -0.32
C ASN A 12 -3.88 10.06 -1.52
N VAL A 13 -3.20 8.92 -1.33
CA VAL A 13 -2.85 8.00 -2.43
C VAL A 13 -4.05 7.23 -2.99
N GLY A 14 -5.20 7.30 -2.33
CA GLY A 14 -6.43 6.59 -2.72
C GLY A 14 -6.66 5.28 -1.98
N LYS A 15 -5.90 5.00 -0.91
CA LYS A 15 -6.02 3.83 -0.05
C LYS A 15 -7.46 3.56 0.47
N SER A 16 -8.13 4.56 1.05
CA SER A 16 -9.51 4.36 1.55
C SER A 16 -10.54 4.20 0.41
N THR A 17 -10.27 4.76 -0.77
CA THR A 17 -11.08 4.50 -1.98
C THR A 17 -10.89 3.06 -2.44
N LEU A 18 -9.65 2.58 -2.46
CA LEU A 18 -9.32 1.20 -2.79
C LEU A 18 -9.95 0.21 -1.78
N PHE A 19 -9.88 0.53 -0.49
CA PHE A 19 -10.53 -0.22 0.57
C PHE A 19 -12.04 -0.36 0.31
N TRP A 20 -12.72 0.73 -0.05
CA TRP A 20 -14.13 0.68 -0.41
C TRP A 20 -14.38 -0.19 -1.66
N GLN A 21 -13.53 -0.08 -2.69
CA GLN A 21 -13.65 -0.91 -3.90
C GLN A 21 -13.47 -2.41 -3.62
N LEU A 22 -12.63 -2.77 -2.64
CA LEU A 22 -12.40 -4.17 -2.25
C LEU A 22 -13.51 -4.70 -1.34
N THR A 23 -14.04 -3.88 -0.44
CA THR A 23 -14.90 -4.34 0.67
C THR A 23 -16.37 -3.95 0.56
N GLY A 24 -16.69 -2.94 -0.26
CA GLY A 24 -17.99 -2.27 -0.26
C GLY A 24 -18.29 -1.47 1.01
N LYS A 25 -17.37 -1.42 1.99
CA LYS A 25 -17.56 -0.69 3.26
C LYS A 25 -16.86 0.66 3.20
N LYS A 26 -17.59 1.71 3.56
CA LYS A 26 -17.04 3.08 3.60
C LYS A 26 -16.29 3.30 4.90
N VAL A 27 -15.02 3.64 4.80
CA VAL A 27 -14.27 4.23 5.92
C VAL A 27 -14.90 5.59 6.21
N ARG A 28 -15.32 5.86 7.45
CA ARG A 28 -15.77 7.20 7.84
C ARG A 28 -14.56 8.13 7.79
N ILE A 29 -14.37 8.80 6.65
CA ILE A 29 -13.37 9.85 6.50
C ILE A 29 -13.81 10.99 7.42
N GLY A 30 -13.18 11.13 8.59
CA GLY A 30 -13.40 12.29 9.43
C GLY A 30 -13.18 13.56 8.60
N LYS A 31 -14.08 14.54 8.71
CA LYS A 31 -14.04 15.79 7.93
C LYS A 31 -12.76 16.62 8.08
N ARG A 32 -11.83 16.24 8.96
CA ARG A 32 -10.52 16.89 9.10
C ARG A 32 -9.41 15.93 8.65
N PRO A 33 -8.44 16.41 7.85
CA PRO A 33 -7.25 15.63 7.53
C PRO A 33 -6.52 15.19 8.81
N GLY A 34 -6.12 13.93 8.91
CA GLY A 34 -5.38 13.39 10.07
C GLY A 34 -6.21 12.73 11.19
N ILE A 35 -7.53 12.51 11.00
CA ILE A 35 -8.39 11.91 12.05
C ILE A 35 -8.33 10.37 12.12
N THR A 36 -7.90 9.66 11.08
CA THR A 36 -7.75 8.20 11.16
C THR A 36 -6.54 7.86 12.04
N GLN A 37 -6.72 7.88 13.36
CA GLN A 37 -5.70 7.51 14.35
C GLN A 37 -5.66 6.00 14.62
N TYR A 38 -6.69 5.27 14.17
CA TYR A 38 -6.85 3.84 14.39
C TYR A 38 -7.11 3.11 13.07
N PRO A 39 -6.61 1.87 12.91
CA PRO A 39 -6.94 1.02 11.77
C PRO A 39 -8.45 0.79 11.66
N PHE A 40 -8.99 0.91 10.45
CA PHE A 40 -10.39 0.57 10.19
C PHE A 40 -10.49 -0.84 9.62
N LYS A 41 -11.27 -1.73 10.23
CA LYS A 41 -11.42 -3.12 9.80
C LYS A 41 -12.79 -3.40 9.19
N ALA A 42 -12.83 -4.18 8.11
CA ALA A 42 -14.07 -4.71 7.54
C ALA A 42 -13.91 -6.18 7.15
N LYS A 43 -14.87 -7.02 7.51
CA LYS A 43 -14.89 -8.44 7.13
C LYS A 43 -15.54 -8.62 5.74
N VAL A 44 -14.89 -9.39 4.88
CA VAL A 44 -15.39 -9.82 3.56
C VAL A 44 -15.13 -11.32 3.43
N GLY A 45 -16.18 -12.13 3.41
CA GLY A 45 -16.04 -13.59 3.59
C GLY A 45 -15.37 -13.88 4.93
N ASP A 46 -14.30 -14.66 4.93
CA ASP A 46 -13.53 -15.04 6.13
C ASP A 46 -12.27 -14.18 6.37
N VAL A 47 -12.07 -13.13 5.57
CA VAL A 47 -10.90 -12.26 5.63
C VAL A 47 -11.28 -10.87 6.14
N TYR A 48 -10.48 -10.33 7.05
CA TYR A 48 -10.54 -8.93 7.47
C TYR A 48 -9.66 -8.08 6.58
N TYR A 49 -10.24 -7.07 5.95
CA TYR A 49 -9.50 -5.99 5.31
C TYR A 49 -9.26 -4.89 6.34
N VAL A 50 -8.04 -4.38 6.39
CA VAL A 50 -7.62 -3.34 7.33
C VAL A 50 -7.13 -2.11 6.57
N ASP A 51 -7.73 -0.95 6.79
CA ASP A 51 -7.25 0.34 6.30
C ASP A 51 -6.40 1.01 7.38
N MET A 52 -5.08 0.99 7.23
CA MET A 52 -4.18 1.65 8.17
C MET A 52 -4.24 3.18 8.04
N PRO A 53 -3.99 3.94 9.12
CA PRO A 53 -3.75 5.38 9.05
C PRO A 53 -2.77 5.76 7.94
N GLY A 54 -3.13 6.74 7.11
CA GLY A 54 -2.21 7.25 6.09
C GLY A 54 -1.18 8.20 6.68
N TYR A 55 0.10 8.01 6.40
CA TYR A 55 1.20 8.75 7.06
C TYR A 55 1.57 10.10 6.42
N GLY A 56 0.98 10.46 5.28
CA GLY A 56 1.35 11.65 4.51
C GLY A 56 1.08 13.00 5.20
N PHE A 57 -0.01 13.12 5.97
CA PHE A 57 -0.25 14.32 6.80
C PHE A 57 0.75 14.43 7.95
N MET A 58 1.27 13.29 8.42
CA MET A 58 2.18 13.21 9.56
C MET A 58 3.61 13.58 9.14
N LEU A 59 3.98 13.40 7.87
CA LEU A 59 5.24 13.90 7.29
C LEU A 59 5.38 15.42 7.26
N LYS A 60 4.29 16.19 7.41
CA LYS A 60 4.34 17.66 7.58
C LYS A 60 4.34 18.07 9.06
N ALA A 61 4.20 17.12 9.97
CA ALA A 61 4.20 17.36 11.40
C ALA A 61 5.64 17.38 11.93
N THR A 62 5.78 17.70 13.22
CA THR A 62 7.07 17.66 13.91
C THR A 62 7.69 16.28 13.84
N ARG A 63 9.02 16.20 13.97
CA ARG A 63 9.77 14.93 13.98
C ARG A 63 9.17 13.91 14.98
N ALA A 64 8.79 14.37 16.18
CA ALA A 64 8.16 13.51 17.19
C ALA A 64 6.83 12.88 16.72
N VAL A 65 6.02 13.59 15.92
CA VAL A 65 4.77 13.04 15.37
C VAL A 65 5.07 12.04 14.25
N GLN A 66 6.11 12.29 13.45
CA GLN A 66 6.56 11.34 12.44
C GLN A 66 7.06 10.05 13.07
N GLU A 67 7.92 10.13 14.09
CA GLU A 67 8.42 8.97 14.85
C GLU A 67 7.28 8.17 15.46
N LYS A 68 6.37 8.83 16.19
CA LYS A 68 5.18 8.16 16.75
C LYS A 68 4.32 7.43 15.71
N THR A 69 4.27 7.96 14.49
CA THR A 69 3.56 7.32 13.38
C THR A 69 4.28 6.06 12.92
N LYS A 70 5.61 6.12 12.76
CA LYS A 70 6.42 4.96 12.42
C LYS A 70 6.22 3.87 13.48
N ASP A 71 6.28 4.24 14.76
CA ASP A 71 6.08 3.32 15.88
C ASP A 71 4.70 2.64 15.85
N LEU A 72 3.63 3.38 15.53
CA LEU A 72 2.28 2.80 15.40
C LEU A 72 2.18 1.80 14.25
N ILE A 73 2.83 2.09 13.12
CA ILE A 73 2.85 1.19 11.97
C ILE A 73 3.64 -0.07 12.33
N VAL A 74 4.86 0.09 12.83
CA VAL A 74 5.75 -1.01 13.23
C VAL A 74 5.05 -1.91 14.26
N HIS A 75 4.53 -1.31 15.33
CA HIS A 75 3.83 -2.04 16.38
C HIS A 75 2.62 -2.82 15.84
N TYR A 76 1.85 -2.24 14.91
CA TYR A 76 0.74 -2.96 14.30
C TYR A 76 1.23 -4.21 13.56
N PHE A 77 2.22 -4.07 12.68
CA PHE A 77 2.72 -5.20 11.91
C PHE A 77 3.38 -6.26 12.79
N GLU A 78 4.19 -5.88 13.78
CA GLU A 78 4.81 -6.83 14.71
C GLU A 78 3.78 -7.63 15.52
N GLN A 79 2.74 -6.98 16.04
CA GLN A 79 1.73 -7.65 16.86
C GLN A 79 0.77 -8.53 16.04
N ASN A 80 0.56 -8.21 14.77
CA ASN A 80 -0.44 -8.88 13.93
C ASN A 80 0.18 -9.75 12.82
N ALA A 81 1.51 -9.78 12.66
CA ALA A 81 2.20 -10.51 11.60
C ALA A 81 1.70 -11.96 11.37
N PRO A 82 1.44 -12.78 12.42
CA PRO A 82 0.93 -14.14 12.24
C PRO A 82 -0.47 -14.21 11.59
N GLU A 83 -1.25 -13.14 11.67
CA GLU A 83 -2.61 -13.04 11.12
C GLU A 83 -2.63 -12.36 9.74
N ILE A 84 -1.56 -11.68 9.34
CA ILE A 84 -1.49 -10.95 8.07
C ILE A 84 -1.19 -11.93 6.93
N LEU A 85 -2.20 -12.15 6.08
CA LEU A 85 -2.04 -12.91 4.84
C LEU A 85 -1.30 -12.12 3.77
N LEU A 86 -1.57 -10.81 3.69
CA LEU A 86 -1.08 -9.96 2.62
C LEU A 86 -1.01 -8.50 3.08
N ALA A 87 0.14 -7.87 2.86
CA ALA A 87 0.28 -6.42 2.97
C ALA A 87 0.15 -5.79 1.58
N ILE A 88 -0.75 -4.82 1.44
CA ILE A 88 -0.94 -4.04 0.22
C ILE A 88 -0.43 -2.63 0.47
N GLN A 89 0.74 -2.31 -0.09
CA GLN A 89 1.26 -0.95 -0.08
C GLN A 89 0.66 -0.16 -1.24
N VAL A 90 -0.10 0.89 -0.92
CA VAL A 90 -0.77 1.75 -1.91
C VAL A 90 0.06 3.02 -2.11
N ILE A 91 0.47 3.28 -3.35
CA ILE A 91 1.19 4.51 -3.73
C ILE A 91 0.39 5.31 -4.78
N ASP A 92 0.70 6.59 -4.92
CA ASP A 92 0.27 7.40 -6.08
C ASP A 92 1.36 7.34 -7.15
N ALA A 93 1.18 6.45 -8.14
CA ALA A 93 2.18 6.18 -9.16
C ALA A 93 2.60 7.44 -9.93
N ALA A 94 1.67 8.39 -10.13
CA ALA A 94 1.92 9.64 -10.85
C ALA A 94 2.73 10.67 -10.04
N SER A 95 3.04 10.41 -8.78
CA SER A 95 3.83 11.33 -7.94
C SER A 95 4.93 10.66 -7.14
N PHE A 96 5.00 9.32 -7.14
CA PHE A 96 5.94 8.55 -6.36
C PHE A 96 7.38 8.91 -6.72
N LEU A 97 7.74 8.89 -8.01
CA LEU A 97 9.10 9.16 -8.48
C LEU A 97 9.55 10.59 -8.14
N ASP A 98 8.74 11.60 -8.47
CA ASP A 98 9.03 13.00 -8.11
C ASP A 98 9.26 13.20 -6.61
N ILE A 99 8.52 12.45 -5.78
CA ILE A 99 8.65 12.56 -4.33
C ILE A 99 9.90 11.82 -3.87
N ALA A 100 10.19 10.65 -4.44
CA ALA A 100 11.41 9.92 -4.14
C ALA A 100 12.65 10.77 -4.44
N ASP A 101 12.73 11.35 -5.63
CA ASP A 101 13.85 12.19 -6.07
C ASP A 101 14.05 13.42 -5.16
N ARG A 102 12.97 14.03 -4.65
CA ARG A 102 13.06 15.15 -3.71
C ARG A 102 13.59 14.78 -2.33
N TRP A 103 13.34 13.55 -1.88
CA TRP A 103 13.88 13.06 -0.61
C TRP A 103 15.35 12.71 -0.77
N GLU A 104 15.70 12.02 -1.86
CA GLU A 104 17.09 11.67 -2.18
C GLU A 104 17.96 12.91 -2.40
N GLY A 105 17.43 13.95 -3.06
CA GLY A 105 18.12 15.24 -3.20
C GLY A 105 18.40 15.95 -1.87
N ARG A 106 17.76 15.53 -0.77
CA ARG A 106 18.00 15.98 0.60
C ARG A 106 18.86 15.00 1.41
N GLY A 107 19.34 13.91 0.79
CA GLY A 107 20.08 12.84 1.45
C GLY A 107 19.21 11.95 2.35
N GLU A 108 17.90 11.93 2.15
CA GLU A 108 16.94 11.14 2.93
C GLU A 108 16.34 10.02 2.10
N VAL A 109 16.07 8.86 2.71
CA VAL A 109 15.31 7.78 2.06
C VAL A 109 13.82 8.11 2.13
N PRO A 110 13.06 8.01 1.02
CA PRO A 110 11.62 8.18 1.06
C PRO A 110 10.96 7.15 1.99
N PHE A 111 10.10 7.61 2.88
CA PHE A 111 9.42 6.70 3.83
C PHE A 111 8.58 5.60 3.15
N GLU A 112 8.10 5.82 1.92
CA GLU A 112 7.46 4.76 1.12
C GLU A 112 8.40 3.59 0.82
N ILE A 113 9.68 3.87 0.56
CA ILE A 113 10.71 2.86 0.28
C ILE A 113 11.11 2.17 1.59
N GLU A 114 11.32 2.94 2.68
CA GLU A 114 11.61 2.37 4.01
C GLU A 114 10.50 1.41 4.47
N LEU A 115 9.24 1.80 4.26
CA LEU A 115 8.09 0.97 4.62
C LEU A 115 8.05 -0.33 3.81
N TRP A 116 8.32 -0.26 2.50
CA TRP A 116 8.36 -1.45 1.65
C TRP A 116 9.42 -2.44 2.15
N GLN A 117 10.64 -1.95 2.37
CA GLN A 117 11.75 -2.75 2.90
C GLN A 117 11.41 -3.36 4.26
N PHE A 118 10.83 -2.58 5.18
CA PHE A 118 10.39 -3.07 6.47
C PHE A 118 9.40 -4.24 6.36
N LEU A 119 8.41 -4.14 5.46
CA LEU A 119 7.42 -5.21 5.28
C LEU A 119 8.04 -6.48 4.69
N GLU A 120 9.01 -6.33 3.77
CA GLU A 120 9.78 -7.44 3.20
C GLU A 120 10.66 -8.12 4.26
N ASP A 121 11.37 -7.33 5.08
CA ASP A 121 12.27 -7.82 6.13
C ASP A 121 11.50 -8.60 7.21
N MET A 122 10.22 -8.26 7.43
CA MET A 122 9.32 -9.02 8.30
C MET A 122 8.88 -10.37 7.70
N GLY A 123 9.22 -10.65 6.44
CA GLY A 123 8.79 -11.85 5.72
C GLY A 123 7.31 -11.85 5.35
N LEU A 124 6.67 -10.68 5.31
CA LEU A 124 5.28 -10.56 4.88
C LEU A 124 5.19 -10.74 3.36
N ASP A 125 4.05 -11.26 2.89
CA ASP A 125 3.75 -11.22 1.47
C ASP A 125 3.26 -9.81 1.12
N VAL A 126 4.08 -9.04 0.39
CA VAL A 126 3.83 -7.63 0.06
C VAL A 126 3.51 -7.43 -1.42
N VAL A 127 2.41 -6.70 -1.68
CA VAL A 127 1.95 -6.30 -3.01
C VAL A 127 1.88 -4.78 -3.11
N LEU A 128 2.45 -4.25 -4.18
CA LEU A 128 2.36 -2.85 -4.54
C LEU A 128 1.07 -2.59 -5.33
N ALA A 129 0.16 -1.80 -4.77
CA ALA A 129 -0.94 -1.19 -5.52
C ALA A 129 -0.49 0.17 -6.08
N ALA A 130 0.06 0.15 -7.30
CA ALA A 130 0.42 1.35 -8.06
C ALA A 130 -0.85 2.07 -8.53
N ASN A 131 -1.38 2.97 -7.70
CA ASN A 131 -2.68 3.59 -7.91
C ASN A 131 -2.60 4.92 -8.69
N LYS A 132 -3.76 5.34 -9.19
CA LYS A 132 -3.97 6.54 -10.01
C LYS A 132 -3.31 6.45 -11.39
N MET A 133 -3.27 5.25 -11.96
CA MET A 133 -2.79 5.04 -13.33
C MET A 133 -3.60 5.82 -14.37
N ASP A 134 -4.81 6.30 -14.04
CA ASP A 134 -5.58 7.22 -14.89
C ASP A 134 -4.93 8.61 -15.07
N ARG A 135 -3.84 8.89 -14.33
CA ARG A 135 -3.06 10.12 -14.44
C ARG A 135 -1.75 9.95 -15.24
N ILE A 136 -1.41 8.73 -15.62
CA ILE A 136 -0.21 8.42 -16.41
C ILE A 136 -0.65 8.17 -17.85
N ALA A 137 0.02 8.79 -18.82
CA ALA A 137 -0.30 8.55 -20.21
C ALA A 137 0.03 7.10 -20.57
N LYS A 138 -0.80 6.46 -21.42
CA LYS A 138 -0.66 5.03 -21.72
C LYS A 138 0.73 4.64 -22.24
N VAL A 139 1.37 5.54 -23.00
CA VAL A 139 2.71 5.34 -23.57
C VAL A 139 3.80 5.31 -22.50
N ASP A 140 3.56 5.91 -21.33
CA ASP A 140 4.55 6.03 -20.25
C ASP A 140 4.33 5.00 -19.13
N VAL A 141 3.29 4.16 -19.21
CA VAL A 141 2.90 3.24 -18.14
C VAL A 141 4.02 2.26 -17.80
N ASP A 142 4.58 1.58 -18.81
CA ASP A 142 5.59 0.56 -18.56
C ASP A 142 6.87 1.17 -17.98
N GLY A 143 7.36 2.27 -18.56
CA GLY A 143 8.54 2.96 -18.04
C GLY A 143 8.34 3.51 -16.61
N ALA A 144 7.15 4.02 -16.29
CA ALA A 144 6.84 4.45 -14.93
C ALA A 144 6.84 3.28 -13.93
N LEU A 145 6.25 2.13 -14.31
CA LEU A 145 6.21 0.95 -13.46
C LEU A 145 7.60 0.30 -13.30
N ASP A 146 8.43 0.32 -14.35
CA ASP A 146 9.82 -0.14 -14.29
C ASP A 146 10.61 0.68 -13.26
N LEU A 147 10.54 2.02 -13.35
CA LEU A 147 11.23 2.91 -12.42
C LEU A 147 10.70 2.77 -10.99
N ILE A 148 9.38 2.66 -10.81
CA ILE A 148 8.77 2.45 -9.49
C ILE A 148 9.23 1.11 -8.90
N GLY A 149 9.24 0.04 -9.69
CA GLY A 149 9.68 -1.29 -9.28
C GLY A 149 11.14 -1.26 -8.85
N ASP A 150 12.02 -0.67 -9.65
CA ASP A 150 13.46 -0.59 -9.40
C ASP A 150 13.76 0.14 -8.08
N ARG A 151 13.06 1.26 -7.80
CA ARG A 151 13.14 2.00 -6.52
C ARG A 151 12.73 1.15 -5.30
N LEU A 152 11.96 0.10 -5.50
CA LEU A 152 11.52 -0.84 -4.46
C LEU A 152 12.33 -2.15 -4.49
N GLY A 153 13.42 -2.21 -5.25
CA GLY A 153 14.28 -3.40 -5.38
C GLY A 153 13.76 -4.47 -6.34
N MET A 154 12.73 -4.17 -7.12
CA MET A 154 12.19 -5.07 -8.14
C MET A 154 12.75 -4.68 -9.52
N MET A 155 13.73 -5.44 -10.02
CA MET A 155 14.40 -5.12 -11.29
C MET A 155 13.42 -5.04 -12.47
N PRO A 156 13.62 -4.15 -13.46
CA PRO A 156 12.85 -4.14 -14.70
C PRO A 156 13.03 -5.44 -15.54
N PRO A 157 12.07 -5.78 -16.42
CA PRO A 157 10.80 -5.10 -16.62
C PRO A 157 9.79 -5.44 -15.52
N TRP A 158 8.90 -4.51 -15.17
CA TRP A 158 7.88 -4.67 -14.14
C TRP A 158 6.95 -5.86 -14.40
N THR A 159 6.81 -6.27 -15.66
CA THR A 159 5.95 -7.38 -16.11
C THR A 159 6.38 -8.74 -15.57
N GLN A 160 7.62 -8.90 -15.10
CA GLN A 160 8.02 -10.13 -14.38
C GLN A 160 7.46 -10.19 -12.95
N TRP A 161 6.98 -9.06 -12.42
CA TRP A 161 6.44 -8.90 -11.07
C TRP A 161 4.92 -8.74 -11.06
N THR A 162 4.21 -9.29 -12.05
CA THR A 162 2.73 -9.17 -12.15
C THR A 162 1.96 -9.80 -10.99
N ASP A 163 2.61 -10.63 -10.18
CA ASP A 163 2.08 -11.19 -8.94
C ASP A 163 2.34 -10.29 -7.69
N ARG A 164 3.12 -9.22 -7.87
CA ARG A 164 3.52 -8.26 -6.81
C ARG A 164 3.20 -6.81 -7.13
N ILE A 165 3.12 -6.41 -8.39
CA ILE A 165 2.83 -5.05 -8.84
C ILE A 165 1.46 -5.02 -9.51
N ALA A 166 0.54 -4.27 -8.92
CA ALA A 166 -0.83 -4.08 -9.38
C ALA A 166 -1.05 -2.65 -9.88
N PRO A 167 -0.93 -2.36 -11.19
CA PRO A 167 -1.33 -1.08 -11.75
C PRO A 167 -2.85 -0.92 -11.70
N ILE A 168 -3.34 0.10 -11.00
CA ILE A 168 -4.78 0.30 -10.76
C ILE A 168 -5.23 1.76 -10.84
N SER A 169 -6.52 1.96 -11.04
CA SER A 169 -7.21 3.22 -10.72
C SER A 169 -8.42 2.94 -9.83
N ALA A 170 -8.24 3.11 -8.53
CA ALA A 170 -9.32 2.98 -7.54
C ALA A 170 -10.46 3.98 -7.81
N LYS A 171 -10.12 5.18 -8.30
CA LYS A 171 -11.10 6.22 -8.67
C LYS A 171 -12.00 5.77 -9.84
N ARG A 172 -11.44 5.03 -10.80
CA ARG A 172 -12.16 4.51 -11.97
C ARG A 172 -12.75 3.11 -11.74
N GLY A 173 -12.55 2.52 -10.56
CA GLY A 173 -12.94 1.13 -10.28
C GLY A 173 -12.10 0.09 -11.03
N GLN A 174 -11.01 0.50 -11.68
CA GLN A 174 -10.11 -0.36 -12.43
C GLN A 174 -9.10 -0.98 -11.47
N ILE A 175 -9.52 -2.02 -10.75
CA ILE A 175 -8.71 -2.68 -9.72
C ILE A 175 -8.52 -4.18 -9.99
N GLN A 176 -8.81 -4.64 -11.21
CA GLN A 176 -8.77 -6.06 -11.56
C GLN A 176 -7.38 -6.69 -11.33
N PRO A 177 -6.25 -6.08 -11.73
CA PRO A 177 -4.93 -6.65 -11.48
C PRO A 177 -4.69 -6.97 -9.99
N LEU A 178 -5.12 -6.07 -9.09
CA LEU A 178 -5.01 -6.30 -7.65
C LEU A 178 -5.95 -7.42 -7.17
N ARG A 179 -7.18 -7.50 -7.71
CA ARG A 179 -8.12 -8.58 -7.37
C ARG A 179 -7.59 -9.95 -7.78
N ASP A 180 -6.94 -10.03 -8.94
CA ASP A 180 -6.35 -11.28 -9.46
C ASP A 180 -5.20 -11.74 -8.55
N ILE A 181 -4.32 -10.83 -8.15
CA ILE A 181 -3.22 -11.10 -7.21
C ILE A 181 -3.77 -11.58 -5.86
N ILE A 182 -4.74 -10.85 -5.27
CA ILE A 182 -5.37 -11.23 -4.00
C ILE A 182 -6.01 -12.62 -4.12
N GLY A 183 -6.77 -12.87 -5.18
CA GLY A 183 -7.45 -14.14 -5.41
C GLY A 183 -6.47 -15.31 -5.49
N LYS A 184 -5.37 -15.15 -6.24
CA LYS A 184 -4.30 -16.15 -6.36
C LYS A 184 -3.65 -16.43 -5.00
N LYS A 185 -3.19 -15.40 -4.29
CA LYS A 185 -2.53 -15.53 -2.98
C LYS A 185 -3.43 -16.17 -1.92
N LEU A 186 -4.72 -15.82 -1.90
CA LEU A 186 -5.69 -16.46 -1.01
C LEU A 186 -5.92 -17.93 -1.37
N SER A 187 -5.95 -18.27 -2.66
CA SER A 187 -6.09 -19.66 -3.10
C SER A 187 -4.87 -20.49 -2.75
N ASP A 188 -3.67 -19.95 -2.87
CA ASP A 188 -2.42 -20.66 -2.58
C ASP A 188 -2.28 -20.93 -1.08
N LYS A 189 -2.54 -19.93 -0.23
CA LYS A 189 -2.56 -20.10 1.24
C LYS A 189 -3.66 -21.04 1.74
N ALA A 190 -4.74 -21.22 1.00
CA ALA A 190 -5.79 -22.18 1.33
C ALA A 190 -5.40 -23.64 1.02
N LYS A 191 -4.37 -23.87 0.18
CA LYS A 191 -3.85 -25.21 -0.13
C LYS A 191 -2.72 -25.64 0.83
N GLU A 192 -2.08 -24.68 1.49
CA GLU A 192 -0.96 -24.90 2.42
C GLU A 192 -1.40 -25.33 3.84
N GLY A 193 -2.67 -25.15 4.19
CA GLY A 193 -3.24 -25.49 5.50
C GLY A 193 -4.34 -26.55 5.41
#